data_AF-M1FV95-F1
#
_entry.id   AF-M1FV95-F1
#
_cell.length_a   1.000
_cell.length_b   1.000
_cell.length_c   1.000
_cell.angle_alpha   90.00
_cell.angle_beta   90.00
_cell.angle_gamma   90.00
#
_symmetry.space_group_name_H-M   'P 1'
#
loop_
_entity.id
_entity.type
_entity.pdbx_description
1 polymer ?
#
loop_
_entity_poly.entity_id
_entity_poly.type
_entity_poly.pdbx_seq_one_letter_code
_entity_poly.pdbx_strand_id
1 'polypeptide(L)'
;MSSGPIDNVIFMWLAGVLVLHFGDGHVFSAIVQSFLSIVEYSLTSLADRYNAGIILQVLVIGGLIALMTKMGGTKAVANALANKAKGPISAQVVSWILGLLLFFDDYANALIVGPVMRPVTDEKKISREKLAFVVDATAAPVAGNRFDITLEGILININPNNQ
;
A
#
# COMPACT_ATOMS: atom_id res chain seq x y z
N MET A 1 25.80 -6.52 -12.68
CA MET A 1 24.93 -5.63 -11.87
C MET A 1 23.50 -6.04 -12.18
N SER A 2 22.84 -6.74 -11.26
CA SER A 2 21.42 -7.12 -11.41
C SER A 2 20.60 -5.89 -11.08
N SER A 3 19.96 -5.27 -12.06
CA SER A 3 18.98 -4.20 -11.85
C SER A 3 17.85 -4.73 -10.96
N GLY A 4 17.42 -3.93 -9.99
CA GLY A 4 16.34 -4.29 -9.08
C GLY A 4 14.97 -4.29 -9.77
N PRO A 5 13.92 -4.82 -9.13
CA PRO A 5 12.56 -4.80 -9.69
C PRO A 5 12.07 -3.39 -10.04
N ILE A 6 12.44 -2.39 -9.24
CA ILE A 6 12.08 -0.99 -9.46
C ILE A 6 12.73 -0.44 -10.73
N ASP A 7 14.00 -0.76 -10.95
CA ASP A 7 14.74 -0.32 -12.13
C ASP A 7 14.06 -0.83 -13.41
N ASN A 8 13.60 -2.09 -13.39
CA ASN A 8 12.91 -2.69 -14.53
C ASN A 8 11.57 -2.00 -14.85
N VAL A 9 10.81 -1.57 -13.83
CA VAL A 9 9.55 -0.83 -14.02
C VAL A 9 9.82 0.53 -14.67
N ILE A 10 10.86 1.24 -14.19
CA ILE A 10 11.25 2.54 -14.74
C ILE A 10 11.67 2.39 -16.21
N PHE A 11 12.48 1.39 -16.53
CA PHE A 11 12.89 1.10 -17.91
C PHE A 11 11.70 0.76 -18.80
N MET A 12 10.76 -0.06 -18.32
CA MET A 12 9.58 -0.46 -19.11
C MET A 12 8.67 0.74 -19.38
N TRP A 13 8.49 1.62 -18.40
CA TRP A 13 7.70 2.82 -18.56
C TRP A 13 8.34 3.83 -19.52
N LEU A 14 9.65 4.06 -19.40
CA LEU A 14 10.43 4.90 -20.33
C LEU A 14 10.36 4.35 -21.77
N ALA A 15 10.56 3.05 -21.95
CA ALA A 15 10.48 2.40 -23.25
C ALA A 15 9.06 2.48 -23.84
N GLY A 16 8.02 2.30 -23.01
CA GLY A 16 6.63 2.38 -23.42
C GLY A 16 6.25 3.75 -23.97
N VAL A 17 6.60 4.83 -23.25
CA VAL A 17 6.32 6.20 -23.72
C VAL A 17 7.17 6.54 -24.96
N LEU A 18 8.41 6.05 -25.02
CA LEU A 18 9.26 6.25 -26.19
C LEU A 18 8.64 5.69 -27.47
N VAL A 19 8.07 4.49 -27.41
CA VAL A 19 7.39 3.86 -28.56
C VAL A 19 6.21 4.70 -29.06
N LEU A 20 5.49 5.40 -28.18
CA LEU A 20 4.35 6.23 -28.57
C LEU A 20 4.75 7.44 -29.44
N HIS A 21 5.94 8.01 -29.22
CA HIS A 21 6.41 9.19 -29.96
C HIS A 21 7.40 8.86 -31.09
N PHE A 22 7.75 7.59 -31.28
CA PHE A 22 8.65 7.16 -32.36
C PHE A 22 8.00 7.23 -33.76
N GLY A 23 6.68 7.35 -33.84
CA GLY A 23 5.93 7.44 -35.10
C GLY A 23 6.15 8.73 -35.90
N ASP A 24 6.67 9.78 -35.27
CA ASP A 24 6.78 11.13 -35.87
C ASP A 24 8.05 11.34 -36.73
N GLY A 25 8.85 10.29 -36.95
CA GLY A 25 9.97 10.30 -37.91
C GLY A 25 11.26 11.03 -37.47
N HIS A 26 11.22 11.82 -36.40
CA HIS A 26 12.39 12.53 -35.86
C HIS A 26 12.79 12.02 -34.46
N VAL A 27 13.81 11.15 -34.40
CA VAL A 27 14.29 10.49 -33.16
C VAL A 27 14.60 11.47 -32.03
N PHE A 28 15.25 12.59 -32.33
CA PHE A 28 15.58 13.60 -31.32
C PHE A 28 14.32 14.22 -30.70
N SER A 29 13.32 14.55 -31.52
CA SER A 29 12.05 15.10 -31.03
C SER A 29 11.24 14.07 -30.25
N ALA A 30 11.27 12.81 -30.67
CA ALA A 30 10.59 11.71 -30.00
C ALA A 30 11.12 11.52 -28.56
N ILE A 31 12.44 11.58 -28.37
CA ILE A 31 13.07 11.49 -27.05
C ILE A 31 12.63 12.65 -26.15
N VAL A 32 12.65 13.88 -26.66
CA VAL A 32 12.26 15.08 -25.90
C VAL A 32 10.77 15.03 -25.55
N GLN A 33 9.90 14.70 -26.49
CA GLN A 33 8.46 14.59 -26.24
C GLN A 33 8.13 13.47 -25.26
N SER A 34 8.80 12.32 -25.36
CA SER A 34 8.59 11.19 -24.45
C SER A 34 8.91 11.56 -23.01
N PHE A 35 9.98 12.32 -22.80
CA PHE A 35 10.32 12.84 -21.47
C PHE A 35 9.25 13.80 -20.95
N LEU A 36 8.77 14.72 -21.79
CA LEU A 36 7.71 15.67 -21.41
C LEU A 36 6.39 14.95 -21.07
N SER A 37 5.98 13.96 -21.87
CA SER A 37 4.76 13.18 -21.64
C SER A 37 4.86 12.32 -20.38
N ILE A 38 6.04 11.79 -20.05
CA ILE A 38 6.29 11.13 -18.76
C ILE A 38 6.00 12.07 -17.58
N VAL A 39 6.52 13.30 -17.65
CA VAL A 39 6.29 14.30 -16.60
C VAL A 39 4.80 14.66 -16.54
N GLU A 40 4.16 14.86 -17.69
CA GLU A 40 2.74 15.19 -17.79
C GLU A 40 1.85 14.08 -17.24
N TYR A 41 2.03 12.82 -17.66
CA TYR A 41 1.27 11.69 -17.14
C TYR A 41 1.45 11.51 -15.63
N SER A 42 2.66 11.73 -15.11
CA SER A 42 2.90 11.72 -13.66
C SER A 42 2.14 12.82 -12.96
N LEU A 43 2.21 14.05 -13.47
CA LEU A 43 1.53 15.21 -12.89
C LEU A 43 0.01 15.03 -12.91
N THR A 44 -0.56 14.60 -14.04
CA THR A 44 -1.99 14.34 -14.17
C THR A 44 -2.45 13.24 -13.23
N SER A 45 -1.68 12.16 -13.10
CA SER A 45 -2.01 11.06 -12.18
C SER A 45 -1.92 11.50 -10.72
N LEU A 46 -0.94 12.33 -10.35
CA LEU A 46 -0.78 12.86 -9.00
C LEU A 46 -1.81 13.95 -8.65
N ALA A 47 -2.25 14.73 -9.63
CA ALA A 47 -3.24 15.79 -9.46
C ALA A 47 -4.68 15.26 -9.43
N ASP A 48 -4.90 14.02 -9.84
CA ASP A 48 -6.19 13.36 -9.70
C ASP A 48 -6.61 13.29 -8.22
N ARG A 49 -7.83 13.72 -7.93
CA ARG A 49 -8.34 13.85 -6.55
C ARG A 49 -8.34 12.51 -5.81
N TYR A 50 -8.64 11.41 -6.50
CA TYR A 50 -8.70 10.09 -5.89
C TYR A 50 -7.28 9.60 -5.55
N ASN A 51 -6.36 9.68 -6.50
CA ASN A 51 -4.96 9.30 -6.29
C ASN A 51 -4.28 10.16 -5.22
N ALA A 52 -4.49 11.48 -5.26
CA ALA A 52 -3.98 12.41 -4.25
C ALA A 52 -4.53 12.09 -2.86
N GLY A 53 -5.81 11.71 -2.77
CA GLY A 53 -6.46 11.27 -1.53
C GLY A 53 -5.76 10.06 -0.92
N ILE A 54 -5.49 9.02 -1.72
CA ILE A 54 -4.75 7.83 -1.28
C ILE A 54 -3.35 8.21 -0.79
N ILE A 55 -2.60 9.00 -1.57
CA ILE A 55 -1.24 9.43 -1.20
C ILE A 55 -1.25 10.17 0.15
N LEU A 56 -2.20 11.09 0.34
CA LEU A 56 -2.32 11.85 1.58
C LEU A 56 -2.66 10.94 2.76
N GLN A 57 -3.58 9.99 2.59
CA GLN A 57 -3.98 9.02 3.60
C GLN A 57 -2.79 8.16 4.05
N VAL A 58 -2.05 7.60 3.09
CA VAL A 58 -0.83 6.81 3.34
C VAL A 58 0.22 7.65 4.07
N LEU A 59 0.41 8.91 3.67
CA LEU A 59 1.37 9.82 4.30
C LEU A 59 0.99 10.14 5.75
N VAL A 60 -0.28 10.42 6.01
CA VAL A 60 -0.78 10.73 7.36
C VAL A 60 -0.65 9.51 8.27
N ILE A 61 -1.08 8.34 7.81
CA ILE A 61 -1.00 7.09 8.58
C ILE A 61 0.46 6.72 8.84
N GLY A 62 1.31 6.74 7.81
CA GLY A 62 2.74 6.50 7.95
C GLY A 62 3.42 7.49 8.90
N GLY A 63 3.07 8.76 8.82
CA GLY A 63 3.57 9.81 9.72
C GLY A 63 3.14 9.60 11.17
N LEU A 64 1.88 9.27 11.41
CA LEU A 64 1.35 8.95 12.74
C LEU A 64 2.03 7.71 13.34
N ILE A 65 2.24 6.66 12.56
CA ILE A 65 2.94 5.43 12.99
C ILE A 65 4.39 5.74 13.32
N ALA A 66 5.08 6.53 12.48
CA ALA A 66 6.45 6.95 12.71
C ALA A 66 6.56 7.76 14.02
N LEU A 67 5.61 8.68 14.25
CA LEU A 67 5.54 9.47 15.48
C LEU A 67 5.28 8.58 16.71
N MET A 68 4.29 7.68 16.65
CA MET A 68 4.03 6.72 17.72
C MET A 68 5.23 5.81 18.01
N THR A 69 5.96 5.43 16.97
CA THR A 69 7.18 4.63 17.11
C THR A 69 8.28 5.41 17.79
N LYS A 70 8.45 6.69 17.45
CA LYS A 70 9.44 7.58 18.09
C LYS A 70 9.11 7.83 19.56
N MET A 71 7.82 7.93 19.92
CA MET A 71 7.38 8.06 21.32
C MET A 71 7.44 6.75 22.12
N GLY A 72 7.83 5.63 21.50
CA GLY A 72 7.87 4.31 22.15
C GLY A 72 6.50 3.64 22.33
N GLY A 73 5.42 4.25 21.82
CA GLY A 73 4.06 3.72 21.91
C GLY A 73 3.91 2.38 21.20
N THR A 74 4.54 2.20 20.03
CA THR A 74 4.50 0.92 19.31
C THR A 74 5.24 -0.20 20.06
N LYS A 75 6.31 0.10 20.81
CA LYS A 75 6.96 -0.87 21.71
C LYS A 75 6.07 -1.23 22.91
N ALA A 76 5.35 -0.27 23.48
CA ALA A 76 4.41 -0.54 24.57
C ALA A 76 3.25 -1.43 24.12
N VAL A 77 2.66 -1.14 22.95
CA VAL A 77 1.62 -1.97 22.31
C VAL A 77 2.16 -3.36 21.99
N ALA A 78 3.36 -3.44 21.41
CA ALA A 78 4.02 -4.71 21.13
C ALA A 78 4.24 -5.54 22.41
N ASN A 79 4.75 -4.94 23.49
CA ASN A 79 4.96 -5.64 24.76
C ASN A 79 3.62 -6.12 25.38
N ALA A 80 2.57 -5.31 25.29
CA ALA A 80 1.23 -5.71 25.74
C ALA A 80 0.69 -6.91 24.94
N LEU A 81 0.89 -6.91 23.62
CA LEU A 81 0.52 -8.02 22.74
C LEU A 81 1.41 -9.25 22.96
N ALA A 82 2.71 -9.07 23.20
CA ALA A 82 3.66 -10.14 23.49
C ALA A 82 3.36 -10.86 24.81
N ASN A 83 2.93 -10.12 25.84
CA ASN A 83 2.46 -10.69 27.10
C ASN A 83 1.18 -11.51 26.92
N LYS A 84 0.31 -11.12 25.98
CA LYS A 84 -0.91 -11.88 25.65
C LYS A 84 -0.60 -13.09 24.76
N ALA A 85 0.43 -13.01 23.93
CA ALA A 85 0.90 -14.08 23.07
C ALA A 85 1.82 -15.06 23.84
N LYS A 86 1.23 -16.12 24.40
CA LYS A 86 1.96 -17.15 25.18
C LYS A 86 2.94 -18.01 24.36
N GLY A 87 2.83 -18.01 23.03
CA GLY A 87 3.70 -18.77 22.13
C GLY A 87 3.61 -18.38 20.65
N PRO A 88 4.35 -19.07 19.76
CA PRO A 88 4.46 -18.71 18.33
C PRO A 88 3.12 -18.73 17.58
N ILE A 89 2.27 -19.71 17.88
CA ILE A 89 0.93 -19.81 17.28
C ILE A 89 0.05 -18.64 17.73
N SER A 90 0.07 -18.31 19.03
CA SER A 90 -0.72 -17.18 19.54
C SER A 90 -0.27 -15.84 18.98
N ALA A 91 1.04 -15.64 18.75
CA ALA A 91 1.55 -14.43 18.12
C ALA A 91 1.06 -14.32 16.66
N GLN A 92 1.03 -15.42 15.92
CA GLN A 92 0.45 -15.46 14.57
C GLN A 92 -1.05 -15.16 14.57
N VAL A 93 -1.80 -15.74 15.50
CA VAL A 93 -3.25 -15.46 15.64
C VAL A 93 -3.49 -13.99 15.96
N VAL A 94 -2.68 -13.38 16.82
CA VAL A 94 -2.78 -11.94 17.11
C VAL A 94 -2.45 -11.10 15.88
N SER A 95 -1.40 -11.45 15.11
CA SER A 95 -1.10 -10.79 13.83
C SER A 95 -2.26 -10.90 12.85
N TRP A 96 -2.89 -12.07 12.79
CA TRP A 96 -4.01 -12.36 11.89
C TRP A 96 -5.26 -11.59 12.28
N ILE A 97 -5.60 -11.54 13.57
CA ILE A 97 -6.71 -10.72 14.09
C ILE A 97 -6.44 -9.24 13.87
N LEU A 98 -5.20 -8.77 14.08
CA LEU A 98 -4.85 -7.37 13.85
C LEU A 98 -5.00 -6.98 12.37
N GLY A 99 -4.55 -7.84 11.45
CA GLY A 99 -4.77 -7.66 10.01
C GLY A 99 -6.25 -7.69 9.64
N LEU A 100 -7.04 -8.60 10.23
CA LEU A 100 -8.49 -8.65 10.04
C LEU A 100 -9.23 -7.45 10.64
N LEU A 101 -8.71 -6.79 11.66
CA LEU A 101 -9.34 -5.58 12.22
C LEU A 101 -9.09 -4.36 11.34
N LEU A 102 -7.91 -4.30 10.71
CA LEU A 102 -7.50 -3.23 9.80
C LEU A 102 -7.85 -3.52 8.34
N PHE A 103 -8.62 -4.59 8.09
CA PHE A 103 -8.85 -5.14 6.77
C PHE A 103 -9.45 -4.12 5.81
N PHE A 104 -10.30 -3.20 6.27
CA PHE A 104 -10.98 -2.21 5.44
C PHE A 104 -10.05 -1.24 4.69
N ASP A 105 -8.76 -1.16 5.05
CA ASP A 105 -7.74 -0.32 4.42
C ASP A 105 -6.45 -1.12 4.22
N ASP A 106 -6.18 -1.52 2.97
CA ASP A 106 -5.03 -2.34 2.59
C ASP A 106 -3.69 -1.60 2.75
N TYR A 107 -3.67 -0.29 2.52
CA TYR A 107 -2.50 0.54 2.75
C TYR A 107 -2.18 0.68 4.24
N ALA A 108 -3.17 0.96 5.09
CA ALA A 108 -3.00 1.07 6.53
C ALA A 108 -2.63 -0.27 7.16
N ASN A 109 -3.26 -1.37 6.73
CA ASN A 109 -2.95 -2.72 7.20
C ASN A 109 -1.46 -3.03 7.04
N ALA A 110 -0.91 -2.84 5.84
CA ALA A 110 0.51 -3.07 5.58
C ALA A 110 1.44 -2.15 6.38
N LEU A 111 1.06 -0.87 6.54
CA LEU A 111 1.83 0.12 7.29
C LEU A 111 1.83 -0.12 8.81
N ILE A 112 0.75 -0.66 9.37
CA ILE A 112 0.57 -0.82 10.82
C ILE A 112 1.01 -2.20 11.29
N VAL A 113 0.49 -3.28 10.69
CA VAL A 113 0.66 -4.64 11.22
C VAL A 113 2.11 -5.07 11.21
N GLY A 114 2.84 -4.78 10.13
CA GLY A 114 4.25 -5.13 9.99
C GLY A 114 5.11 -4.56 11.12
N PRO A 115 5.23 -3.24 11.28
CA PRO A 115 6.04 -2.62 12.33
C PRO A 115 5.61 -2.96 13.76
N VAL A 116 4.30 -3.08 14.02
CA VAL A 116 3.76 -3.38 15.36
C VAL A 116 4.05 -4.83 15.76
N MET A 117 3.85 -5.78 14.85
CA MET A 117 4.03 -7.20 15.15
C MET A 117 5.48 -7.66 15.06
N ARG A 118 6.34 -6.96 14.31
CA ARG A 118 7.77 -7.27 14.18
C ARG A 118 8.48 -7.57 15.51
N PRO A 119 8.43 -6.71 16.55
CA PRO A 119 9.03 -7.03 17.85
C PRO A 119 8.41 -8.26 18.53
N VAL A 120 7.10 -8.46 18.41
CA VAL A 120 6.38 -9.62 18.99
C VAL A 120 6.80 -10.92 18.30
N THR A 121 6.87 -10.92 16.98
CA THR A 121 7.29 -12.07 16.18
C THR A 121 8.77 -12.39 16.36
N ASP A 122 9.61 -11.36 16.46
CA ASP A 122 11.05 -11.51 16.69
C ASP A 122 11.30 -12.15 18.08
N GLU A 123 10.56 -11.75 19.13
CA GLU A 123 10.63 -12.37 20.47
C GLU A 123 10.20 -13.85 20.46
N LYS A 124 9.14 -14.18 19.72
CA LYS A 124 8.61 -15.55 19.62
C LYS A 124 9.29 -16.40 18.53
N LYS A 125 10.40 -15.93 17.95
CA LYS A 125 11.21 -16.63 16.93
C LYS A 125 10.40 -17.02 15.67
N ILE A 126 9.50 -16.15 15.23
CA ILE A 126 8.77 -16.31 13.96
C ILE A 126 9.56 -15.62 12.85
N SER A 127 9.67 -16.25 11.69
CA SER A 127 10.44 -15.69 10.57
C SER A 127 9.74 -14.47 9.95
N ARG A 128 10.54 -13.56 9.37
CA ARG A 128 10.05 -12.31 8.75
C ARG A 128 9.18 -12.60 7.54
N GLU A 129 9.53 -13.64 6.78
CA GLU A 129 8.78 -14.12 5.61
C GLU A 129 7.38 -14.59 6.03
N LYS A 130 7.27 -15.25 7.19
CA LYS A 130 5.98 -15.73 7.70
C LYS A 130 5.08 -14.59 8.19
N LEU A 131 5.66 -13.57 8.80
CA LEU A 131 4.92 -12.34 9.14
C LEU A 131 4.46 -11.62 7.86
N ALA A 132 5.33 -11.46 6.88
CA ALA A 132 4.99 -10.86 5.59
C ALA A 132 3.85 -11.61 4.90
N PHE A 133 3.89 -12.95 4.91
CA PHE A 133 2.81 -13.79 4.40
C PHE A 133 1.49 -13.54 5.13
N VAL A 134 1.48 -13.40 6.46
CA VAL A 134 0.26 -13.12 7.22
C VAL A 134 -0.31 -11.73 6.89
N VAL A 135 0.55 -10.71 6.79
CA VAL A 135 0.14 -9.35 6.40
C VAL A 135 -0.46 -9.35 4.99
N ASP A 136 0.22 -9.98 4.03
CA ASP A 136 -0.23 -10.09 2.64
C ASP A 136 -1.54 -10.90 2.52
N ALA A 137 -1.61 -12.05 3.19
CA ALA A 137 -2.79 -12.93 3.19
C ALA A 137 -4.00 -12.35 3.95
N THR A 138 -3.82 -11.30 4.77
CA THR A 138 -4.94 -10.59 5.40
C THR A 138 -5.36 -9.36 4.60
N ALA A 139 -4.49 -8.83 3.74
CA ALA A 139 -4.85 -7.80 2.76
C ALA A 139 -5.58 -8.40 1.53
N ALA A 140 -5.20 -9.60 1.08
CA ALA A 140 -5.75 -10.23 -0.13
C ALA A 140 -7.26 -10.57 -0.12
N PRO A 141 -7.87 -11.09 0.97
CA PRO A 141 -9.31 -11.37 1.02
C PRO A 141 -10.16 -10.10 0.86
N VAL A 142 -9.59 -8.96 1.23
CA VAL A 142 -10.21 -7.62 1.21
C VAL A 142 -10.19 -7.00 -0.17
N ALA A 143 -9.25 -7.38 -1.05
CA ALA A 143 -9.35 -6.99 -2.46
C ALA A 143 -10.67 -7.49 -3.09
N GLY A 144 -11.33 -8.49 -2.48
CA GLY A 144 -12.69 -8.93 -2.77
C GLY A 144 -13.81 -7.98 -2.31
N ASN A 145 -13.51 -6.95 -1.51
CA ASN A 145 -14.46 -5.93 -0.99
C ASN A 145 -14.97 -4.96 -2.05
N ARG A 146 -15.02 -5.40 -3.31
CA ARG A 146 -15.91 -4.85 -4.34
C ARG A 146 -17.38 -4.81 -3.89
N PHE A 147 -17.71 -5.39 -2.74
CA PHE A 147 -18.99 -5.28 -2.05
C PHE A 147 -19.28 -3.87 -1.50
N ASP A 148 -18.31 -3.15 -0.93
CA ASP A 148 -18.54 -1.79 -0.38
C ASP A 148 -18.75 -0.76 -1.49
N ILE A 149 -17.95 -0.84 -2.57
CA ILE A 149 -18.14 0.01 -3.77
C ILE A 149 -19.48 -0.28 -4.46
N THR A 150 -19.93 -1.54 -4.45
CA THR A 150 -21.25 -1.90 -5.02
C THR A 150 -22.40 -1.35 -4.18
N LEU A 151 -22.27 -1.33 -2.84
CA LEU A 151 -23.32 -0.80 -1.96
C LEU A 151 -23.40 0.72 -2.01
N GLU A 152 -22.29 1.47 -1.99
CA GLU A 152 -22.33 2.92 -2.17
C GLU A 152 -22.82 3.30 -3.59
N GLY A 153 -22.37 2.59 -4.62
CA GLY A 153 -22.85 2.80 -5.99
C GLY A 153 -24.35 2.53 -6.17
N ILE A 154 -24.89 1.54 -5.45
CA ILE A 154 -26.33 1.29 -5.39
C ILE A 154 -27.04 2.41 -4.62
N LEU A 155 -26.57 2.81 -3.44
CA LEU A 155 -27.19 3.86 -2.61
C LEU A 155 -27.24 5.23 -3.29
N ILE A 156 -26.25 5.56 -4.12
CA ILE A 156 -26.26 6.79 -4.93
C ILE A 156 -27.31 6.71 -6.06
N ASN A 157 -27.57 5.52 -6.61
CA ASN A 157 -28.55 5.30 -7.69
C ASN A 157 -30.00 5.17 -7.19
N ILE A 158 -30.25 4.97 -5.88
CA ILE A 158 -31.62 4.96 -5.32
C ILE A 158 -32.08 6.35 -4.84
N ASN A 159 -31.32 7.42 -5.09
CA ASN A 159 -31.80 8.78 -4.84
C ASN A 159 -32.24 9.45 -6.16
N PRO A 160 -33.54 9.45 -6.51
CA PRO A 160 -34.04 10.03 -7.75
C PRO A 160 -34.00 11.57 -7.81
N ASN A 161 -33.41 12.26 -6.82
CA ASN A 161 -33.46 13.72 -6.69
C ASN A 161 -32.11 14.44 -6.86
N ASN A 162 -31.10 13.82 -7.47
CA ASN A 162 -29.85 14.54 -7.78
C ASN A 162 -29.52 14.45 -9.28
N GLN A 163 -30.16 15.35 -10.03
CA GLN A 163 -29.60 15.89 -11.28
C GLN A 163 -28.66 17.05 -10.93
#